data_AF-A0A537I9N7-F1
#
_entry.id   AF-A0A537I9N7-F1
#
_cell.length_a   1.000
_cell.length_b   1.000
_cell.length_c   1.000
_cell.angle_alpha   90.00
_cell.angle_beta   90.00
_cell.angle_gamma   90.00
#
_symmetry.space_group_name_H-M   'P 1'
#
loop_
_entity.id
_entity.type
_entity.pdbx_description
1 polymer ?
#
loop_
_entity_poly.entity_id
_entity_poly.type
_entity_poly.pdbx_seq_one_letter_code
_entity_poly.pdbx_strand_id
1 'polypeptide(L)'
;MKRYPEKSARLIVAAVAIVGTISGLILLRTSLQALGAPPTVFLVTLPLGYLGLSWSVRGYFGSLSHRKTTGLILTSTTLLGALIGTSLTTIVAITFLVALTVLDVIIVESETIPAIMGRASYDQVVSVVTLQVDTFVIGLGDFLAYSILSSAALRILGFYGAIETSILILSGIAVTFKMTKSRGKAPGLLLPVSLGLIPILFGLLRT
;
A
#
# COMPACT_ATOMS: atom_id res chain seq x y z
N MET A 1 -2.70 -14.65 -29.38
CA MET A 1 -3.15 -13.42 -28.68
C MET A 1 -2.68 -13.38 -27.21
N LYS A 2 -1.37 -13.48 -26.92
CA LYS A 2 -0.80 -13.58 -25.55
C LYS A 2 -0.11 -12.29 -25.01
N ARG A 3 -0.12 -11.17 -25.77
CA ARG A 3 0.69 -9.95 -25.49
C ARG A 3 -0.02 -8.84 -24.69
N TYR A 4 -1.32 -8.96 -24.44
CA TYR A 4 -2.10 -7.94 -23.73
C TYR A 4 -1.90 -7.91 -22.20
N PRO A 5 -1.82 -9.04 -21.46
CA PRO A 5 -1.72 -8.98 -20.00
C PRO A 5 -0.38 -8.40 -19.53
N GLU A 6 0.72 -8.69 -20.22
CA GLU A 6 2.04 -8.13 -19.87
C GLU A 6 2.13 -6.62 -20.07
N LYS A 7 1.47 -6.06 -21.09
CA LYS A 7 1.46 -4.61 -21.33
C LYS A 7 0.66 -3.89 -20.24
N SER A 8 -0.51 -4.42 -19.89
CA SER A 8 -1.33 -3.87 -18.80
C SER A 8 -0.60 -3.93 -17.46
N ALA A 9 0.10 -5.03 -17.19
CA ALA A 9 0.93 -5.18 -16.00
C ALA A 9 2.01 -4.11 -15.88
N ARG A 10 2.81 -3.96 -16.94
CA ARG A 10 3.89 -2.97 -16.97
C ARG A 10 3.36 -1.54 -16.84
N LEU A 11 2.16 -1.27 -17.37
CA LEU A 11 1.51 0.03 -17.25
C LEU A 11 1.07 0.31 -15.81
N ILE A 12 0.48 -0.66 -15.12
CA ILE A 12 0.11 -0.55 -13.69
C ILE A 12 1.37 -0.31 -12.84
N VAL A 13 2.42 -1.10 -13.05
CA VAL A 13 3.71 -0.96 -12.34
C VAL A 13 4.29 0.44 -12.53
N ALA A 14 4.32 0.93 -13.76
CA ALA A 14 4.85 2.25 -14.09
C ALA A 14 4.01 3.37 -13.47
N ALA A 15 2.68 3.26 -13.57
CA ALA A 15 1.75 4.22 -12.98
C ALA A 15 1.91 4.29 -11.46
N VAL A 16 1.88 3.15 -10.77
CA VAL A 16 2.07 3.08 -9.31
C VAL A 16 3.43 3.67 -8.92
N ALA A 17 4.49 3.35 -9.67
CA ALA A 17 5.82 3.88 -9.39
C ALA A 17 5.95 5.40 -9.62
N ILE A 18 5.33 5.94 -10.68
CA ILE A 18 5.31 7.39 -10.94
C ILE A 18 4.54 8.09 -9.83
N VAL A 19 3.33 7.63 -9.52
CA VAL A 19 2.49 8.27 -8.50
C VAL A 19 3.15 8.16 -7.12
N GLY A 20 3.73 7.01 -6.78
CA GLY A 20 4.45 6.83 -5.51
C GLY A 20 5.72 7.69 -5.38
N THR A 21 6.48 7.85 -6.46
CA THR A 21 7.66 8.73 -6.46
C THR A 21 7.29 10.20 -6.34
N ILE A 22 6.23 10.65 -7.03
CA ILE A 22 5.66 11.99 -6.82
C ILE A 22 5.18 12.15 -5.37
N SER A 23 4.51 11.14 -4.83
CA SER A 23 4.01 11.18 -3.45
C SER A 23 5.14 11.30 -2.42
N GLY A 24 6.23 10.56 -2.62
CA GLY A 24 7.43 10.65 -1.79
C GLY A 24 8.10 12.01 -1.85
N LEU A 25 8.17 12.65 -3.03
CA LEU A 25 8.70 14.01 -3.17
C LEU A 25 7.83 15.04 -2.43
N ILE A 26 6.51 14.89 -2.49
CA ILE A 26 5.58 15.76 -1.76
C ILE A 26 5.80 15.61 -0.25
N LEU A 27 5.85 14.37 0.25
CA LEU A 27 6.09 14.07 1.68
C LEU A 27 7.44 14.60 2.16
N LEU A 28 8.49 14.44 1.34
CA LEU A 28 9.82 14.96 1.66
C LEU A 28 9.81 16.49 1.72
N ARG A 29 9.15 17.14 0.75
CA ARG A 29 9.00 18.60 0.76
C ARG A 29 8.27 19.09 2.01
N THR A 30 7.14 18.48 2.36
CA THR A 30 6.36 18.87 3.55
C THR A 30 7.15 18.63 4.84
N SER A 31 7.91 17.53 4.91
CA SER A 31 8.75 17.22 6.07
C SER A 31 9.89 18.22 6.24
N LEU A 32 10.57 18.58 5.14
CA LEU A 32 11.64 19.58 5.15
C LEU A 32 11.11 20.96 5.53
N GLN A 33 9.92 21.35 5.05
CA GLN A 33 9.27 22.60 5.44
C GLN A 33 8.90 22.61 6.93
N ALA A 34 8.39 21.50 7.47
CA ALA A 34 8.10 21.37 8.90
C ALA A 34 9.37 21.51 9.78
N LEU A 35 10.53 21.11 9.27
CA LEU A 35 11.84 21.27 9.92
C LEU A 35 12.45 22.67 9.73
N GLY A 36 11.76 23.60 9.04
CA GLY A 36 12.25 24.95 8.78
C GLY A 36 13.40 25.01 7.75
N ALA A 37 13.57 23.97 6.93
CA ALA A 37 14.65 23.92 5.95
C ALA A 37 14.43 24.96 4.83
N PRO A 38 15.50 25.62 4.35
CA PRO A 38 15.39 26.60 3.27
C PRO A 38 15.00 25.91 1.95
N PRO A 39 14.33 26.63 1.03
CA PRO A 39 13.83 26.07 -0.23
C PRO A 39 14.94 25.52 -1.14
N THR A 40 16.19 25.94 -0.95
CA THR A 40 17.36 25.43 -1.68
C THR A 40 17.66 23.96 -1.39
N VAL A 41 17.29 23.45 -0.21
CA VAL A 41 17.45 22.02 0.13
C VAL A 41 16.58 21.15 -0.79
N PHE A 42 15.47 21.68 -1.31
CA PHE A 42 14.63 20.96 -2.27
C PHE A 42 15.36 20.67 -3.59
N LEU A 43 16.29 21.54 -4.02
CA LEU A 43 17.09 21.28 -5.23
C LEU A 43 17.97 20.03 -5.07
N VAL A 44 18.42 19.75 -3.84
CA VAL A 44 19.21 18.54 -3.51
C VAL A 44 18.34 17.27 -3.56
N THR A 45 17.02 17.40 -3.51
CA THR A 45 16.07 16.28 -3.60
C THR A 45 15.62 15.95 -5.03
N LEU A 46 15.84 16.85 -6.00
CA LEU A 46 15.52 16.62 -7.42
C LEU A 46 16.21 15.37 -8.01
N PRO A 47 17.48 15.03 -7.67
CA PRO A 47 18.10 13.78 -8.09
C PRO A 47 17.34 12.53 -7.63
N LEU A 48 16.72 12.57 -6.43
CA LEU A 48 15.90 11.45 -5.93
C LEU A 48 14.64 11.27 -6.77
N GLY A 49 14.00 12.37 -7.16
CA GLY A 49 12.86 12.36 -8.08
C GLY A 49 13.23 11.80 -9.45
N TYR A 50 14.36 12.23 -10.01
CA TYR A 50 14.89 11.71 -11.26
C TYR A 50 15.18 10.20 -11.17
N LEU A 51 15.82 9.75 -10.09
CA LEU A 51 16.09 8.32 -9.86
C LEU A 51 14.79 7.52 -9.80
N GLY A 52 13.79 7.98 -9.05
CA GLY A 52 12.47 7.35 -8.95
C GLY A 52 11.77 7.22 -10.30
N LEU A 53 11.70 8.32 -11.07
CA LEU A 53 11.11 8.32 -12.40
C LEU A 53 11.89 7.43 -13.38
N SER A 54 13.22 7.48 -13.35
CA SER A 54 14.08 6.65 -14.20
C SER A 54 13.90 5.15 -13.91
N TRP A 55 13.70 4.77 -12.64
CA TRP A 55 13.41 3.40 -12.26
C TRP A 55 12.00 2.98 -12.66
N SER A 56 11.02 3.89 -12.59
CA SER A 56 9.68 3.61 -13.12
C SER A 56 9.70 3.33 -14.63
N VAL A 57 10.43 4.15 -15.40
CA VAL A 57 10.60 3.94 -16.85
C VAL A 57 11.32 2.62 -17.12
N ARG A 58 12.38 2.28 -16.38
CA ARG A 58 13.07 0.98 -16.52
C ARG A 58 12.17 -0.21 -16.13
N GLY A 59 11.26 -0.01 -15.18
CA GLY A 59 10.22 -0.97 -14.80
C GLY A 59 9.21 -1.21 -15.92
N TYR A 60 8.76 -0.14 -16.57
CA TYR A 60 7.87 -0.21 -17.74
C TYR A 60 8.49 -1.01 -18.90
N PHE A 61 9.76 -0.77 -19.20
CA PHE A 61 10.47 -1.50 -20.26
C PHE A 61 10.83 -2.94 -19.90
N GLY A 62 10.57 -3.39 -18.66
CA GLY A 62 10.90 -4.75 -18.20
C GLY A 62 12.41 -4.98 -18.08
N SER A 63 13.21 -3.92 -18.00
CA SER A 63 14.67 -3.98 -17.88
C SER A 63 15.13 -4.21 -16.42
N LEU A 64 14.21 -4.16 -15.46
CA LEU A 64 14.48 -4.39 -14.04
C LEU A 64 14.27 -5.86 -13.64
N SER A 65 15.18 -6.37 -12.82
CA SER A 65 15.02 -7.66 -12.15
C SER A 65 13.74 -7.68 -11.30
N HIS A 66 13.07 -8.83 -11.23
CA HIS A 66 11.82 -9.02 -10.48
C HIS A 66 11.88 -8.51 -9.03
N ARG A 67 13.02 -8.69 -8.34
CA ARG A 67 13.25 -8.16 -6.98
C ARG A 67 13.26 -6.63 -6.92
N LYS A 68 13.83 -5.97 -7.92
CA LYS A 68 13.90 -4.50 -7.98
C LYS A 68 12.54 -3.90 -8.31
N THR A 69 11.80 -4.52 -9.23
CA THR A 69 10.43 -4.14 -9.55
C THR A 69 9.52 -4.29 -8.33
N THR A 70 9.67 -5.40 -7.60
CA THR A 70 8.95 -5.64 -6.34
C THR A 70 9.24 -4.55 -5.30
N GLY A 71 10.53 -4.28 -5.04
CA GLY A 71 10.93 -3.23 -4.11
C GLY A 71 10.40 -1.85 -4.52
N LEU A 72 10.46 -1.50 -5.80
CA LEU A 72 9.94 -0.24 -6.34
C LEU A 72 8.44 -0.09 -6.09
N ILE A 73 7.66 -1.13 -6.38
CA ILE A 73 6.21 -1.07 -6.20
C ILE A 73 5.86 -0.97 -4.72
N LEU A 74 6.55 -1.72 -3.85
CA LEU A 74 6.33 -1.69 -2.42
C LEU A 74 6.65 -0.31 -1.82
N THR A 75 7.78 0.29 -2.20
CA THR A 75 8.13 1.63 -1.75
C THR A 75 7.18 2.69 -2.31
N SER A 76 6.73 2.53 -3.56
CA SER A 76 5.82 3.49 -4.19
C SER A 76 4.41 3.44 -3.58
N THR A 77 3.89 2.24 -3.31
CA THR A 77 2.58 2.05 -2.67
C THR A 77 2.58 2.53 -1.22
N THR A 78 3.67 2.30 -0.48
CA THR A 78 3.82 2.83 0.88
C THR A 78 3.94 4.36 0.88
N LEU A 79 4.73 4.96 -0.01
CA LEU A 79 4.80 6.43 -0.10
C LEU A 79 3.46 7.06 -0.49
N LEU A 80 2.72 6.41 -1.39
CA LEU A 80 1.36 6.82 -1.76
C LEU A 80 0.40 6.73 -0.56
N GLY A 81 0.38 5.59 0.12
CA GLY A 81 -0.47 5.38 1.29
C GLY A 81 -0.14 6.37 2.42
N ALA A 82 1.14 6.62 2.66
CA ALA A 82 1.59 7.60 3.63
C ALA A 82 1.05 8.99 3.31
N LEU A 83 1.15 9.44 2.05
CA LEU A 83 0.64 10.73 1.60
C LEU A 83 -0.88 10.82 1.80
N ILE A 84 -1.61 9.77 1.45
CA ILE A 84 -3.07 9.72 1.63
C ILE A 84 -3.43 9.84 3.12
N GLY A 85 -2.78 9.07 4.00
CA GLY A 85 -3.08 9.09 5.44
C GLY A 85 -2.69 10.39 6.14
N THR A 86 -1.65 11.10 5.67
CA THR A 86 -1.30 12.43 6.20
C THR A 86 -2.17 13.54 5.66
N SER A 87 -2.68 13.42 4.42
CA SER A 87 -3.41 14.50 3.73
C SER A 87 -4.91 14.46 3.99
N LEU A 88 -5.50 13.29 4.20
CA LEU A 88 -6.93 13.15 4.45
C LEU A 88 -7.30 13.53 5.89
N THR A 89 -8.50 14.08 6.04
CA THR A 89 -9.11 14.28 7.36
C THR A 89 -9.36 12.93 8.02
N THR A 90 -9.30 12.88 9.35
CA THR A 90 -9.36 11.62 10.11
C THR A 90 -10.63 10.82 9.80
N ILE A 91 -11.78 11.47 9.71
CA ILE A 91 -13.07 10.83 9.40
C ILE A 91 -13.05 10.20 8.00
N VAL A 92 -12.49 10.92 7.01
CA VAL A 92 -12.41 10.41 5.63
C VAL A 92 -11.44 9.24 5.54
N ALA A 93 -10.30 9.29 6.23
CA ALA A 93 -9.33 8.20 6.28
C ALA A 93 -9.94 6.92 6.90
N ILE A 94 -10.64 7.05 8.03
CA ILE A 94 -11.34 5.92 8.67
C ILE A 94 -12.41 5.35 7.74
N THR A 95 -13.25 6.21 7.16
CA THR A 95 -14.31 5.78 6.23
C THR A 95 -13.74 5.06 5.02
N PHE A 96 -12.63 5.57 4.46
CA PHE A 96 -11.94 4.94 3.34
C PHE A 96 -11.37 3.56 3.70
N LEU A 97 -10.73 3.44 4.88
CA LEU A 97 -10.20 2.16 5.36
C LEU A 97 -11.30 1.14 5.66
N VAL A 98 -12.42 1.58 6.24
CA VAL A 98 -13.61 0.73 6.47
C VAL A 98 -14.18 0.26 5.13
N ALA A 99 -14.33 1.15 4.15
CA ALA A 99 -14.82 0.81 2.82
C ALA A 99 -13.90 -0.22 2.12
N LEU A 100 -12.57 -0.02 2.19
CA LEU A 100 -11.59 -1.00 1.66
C LEU A 100 -11.69 -2.35 2.37
N THR A 101 -11.87 -2.33 3.68
CA THR A 101 -11.99 -3.55 4.48
C THR A 101 -13.26 -4.33 4.14
N VAL A 102 -14.39 -3.64 4.00
CA VAL A 102 -15.66 -4.26 3.58
C VAL A 102 -15.53 -4.81 2.16
N LEU A 103 -14.91 -4.06 1.25
CA LEU A 103 -14.66 -4.51 -0.12
C LEU A 103 -13.78 -5.77 -0.15
N ASP A 104 -12.72 -5.81 0.66
CA ASP A 104 -11.83 -6.98 0.79
C ASP A 104 -12.60 -8.20 1.29
N VAL A 105 -13.42 -8.04 2.35
CA VAL A 105 -14.29 -9.12 2.83
C VAL A 105 -15.26 -9.58 1.76
N ILE A 106 -15.92 -8.67 1.03
CA ILE A 106 -16.85 -9.03 -0.04
C ILE A 106 -16.12 -9.79 -1.16
N ILE A 107 -14.96 -9.33 -1.63
CA ILE A 107 -14.19 -9.99 -2.69
C ILE A 107 -13.72 -11.38 -2.24
N VAL A 108 -13.34 -11.50 -0.97
CA VAL A 108 -12.93 -12.78 -0.39
C VAL A 108 -14.14 -13.69 -0.18
N GLU A 109 -15.25 -13.26 0.35
CA GLU A 109 -16.39 -14.16 0.62
C GLU A 109 -17.17 -14.51 -0.65
N SER A 110 -17.21 -13.64 -1.66
CA SER A 110 -18.14 -13.77 -2.77
C SER A 110 -17.82 -14.88 -3.78
N GLU A 111 -16.65 -15.53 -3.76
CA GLU A 111 -16.22 -16.53 -4.77
C GLU A 111 -16.52 -16.17 -6.26
N THR A 112 -16.84 -14.92 -6.57
CA THR A 112 -17.41 -14.56 -7.88
C THR A 112 -16.38 -14.59 -8.99
N ILE A 113 -15.10 -14.46 -8.64
CA ILE A 113 -14.01 -14.43 -9.63
C ILE A 113 -13.60 -15.85 -10.10
N PRO A 114 -13.51 -16.87 -9.21
CA PRO A 114 -13.38 -18.27 -9.64
C PRO A 114 -14.54 -18.80 -10.49
N ALA A 115 -15.79 -18.39 -10.19
CA ALA A 115 -16.99 -18.89 -10.86
C ALA A 115 -17.18 -18.35 -12.29
N ILE A 116 -16.68 -17.14 -12.58
CA ILE A 116 -16.89 -16.48 -13.89
C ILE A 116 -15.69 -16.65 -14.84
N MET A 117 -14.45 -16.82 -14.34
CA MET A 117 -13.27 -16.64 -15.21
C MET A 117 -12.49 -17.90 -15.61
N GLY A 118 -12.83 -19.09 -15.08
CA GLY A 118 -12.11 -20.31 -15.43
C GLY A 118 -10.66 -20.32 -14.91
N ARG A 119 -10.21 -21.46 -14.38
CA ARG A 119 -8.95 -21.61 -13.64
C ARG A 119 -7.66 -21.22 -14.41
N ALA A 120 -7.72 -20.97 -15.72
CA ALA A 120 -6.54 -20.70 -16.56
C ALA A 120 -6.18 -19.21 -16.72
N SER A 121 -7.10 -18.27 -16.46
CA SER A 121 -6.86 -16.81 -16.61
C SER A 121 -6.62 -16.07 -15.29
N TYR A 122 -6.91 -16.71 -14.16
CA TYR A 122 -6.75 -16.13 -12.82
C TYR A 122 -5.27 -15.98 -12.43
N ASP A 123 -4.43 -16.96 -12.74
CA ASP A 123 -2.98 -16.93 -12.43
C ASP A 123 -2.23 -15.79 -13.17
N GLN A 124 -2.71 -15.40 -14.36
CA GLN A 124 -2.06 -14.34 -15.15
C GLN A 124 -2.40 -12.92 -14.69
N VAL A 125 -3.56 -12.70 -14.06
CA VAL A 125 -3.94 -11.38 -13.52
C VAL A 125 -3.46 -11.22 -12.07
N VAL A 126 -3.48 -12.32 -11.31
CA VAL A 126 -2.95 -12.36 -9.94
C VAL A 126 -1.45 -12.10 -9.93
N SER A 127 -0.63 -12.69 -10.82
CA SER A 127 0.83 -12.45 -10.85
C SER A 127 1.24 -10.99 -11.13
N VAL A 128 0.32 -10.14 -11.57
CA VAL A 128 0.56 -8.76 -11.96
C VAL A 128 0.20 -7.76 -10.86
N VAL A 129 -0.84 -8.05 -10.08
CA VAL A 129 -1.39 -7.16 -9.04
C VAL A 129 -0.89 -7.57 -7.64
N THR A 130 -0.14 -8.66 -7.56
CA THR A 130 0.22 -9.28 -6.30
C THR A 130 1.70 -9.59 -6.30
N LEU A 131 2.35 -9.25 -5.18
CA LEU A 131 3.72 -9.64 -4.96
C LEU A 131 3.73 -11.12 -4.60
N GLN A 132 4.08 -11.97 -5.56
CA GLN A 132 4.41 -13.36 -5.27
C GLN A 132 5.73 -13.41 -4.51
N VAL A 133 5.63 -13.42 -3.18
CA VAL A 133 6.66 -14.03 -2.35
C VAL A 133 6.30 -15.50 -2.25
N ASP A 134 6.87 -16.29 -3.17
CA ASP A 134 6.81 -17.75 -3.28
C ASP A 134 5.42 -18.41 -3.41
N THR A 135 4.51 -18.20 -2.44
CA THR A 135 3.21 -18.92 -2.30
C THR A 135 2.06 -18.08 -1.71
N PHE A 136 2.30 -16.81 -1.33
CA PHE A 136 1.26 -15.94 -0.78
C PHE A 136 1.15 -14.64 -1.57
N VAL A 137 -0.09 -14.34 -1.94
CA VAL A 137 -0.50 -13.14 -2.67
C VAL A 137 -0.87 -12.09 -1.64
N ILE A 138 0.07 -11.18 -1.32
CA ILE A 138 -0.25 -9.99 -0.52
C ILE A 138 -0.59 -8.87 -1.50
N GLY A 139 -1.78 -8.26 -1.33
CA GLY A 139 -2.26 -7.23 -2.22
C GLY A 139 -1.42 -5.96 -2.08
N LEU A 140 -1.12 -5.32 -3.21
CA LEU A 140 -0.56 -3.95 -3.19
C LEU A 140 -1.48 -2.97 -2.45
N GLY A 141 -2.79 -3.23 -2.44
CA GLY A 141 -3.78 -2.52 -1.65
C GLY A 141 -3.62 -2.68 -0.14
N ASP A 142 -3.09 -3.82 0.33
CA ASP A 142 -2.91 -4.09 1.75
C ASP A 142 -1.81 -3.20 2.33
N PHE A 143 -0.67 -3.13 1.63
CA PHE A 143 0.43 -2.22 1.98
C PHE A 143 0.01 -0.75 1.96
N LEU A 144 -0.81 -0.37 0.97
CA LEU A 144 -1.37 0.97 0.89
C LEU A 144 -2.26 1.27 2.11
N ALA A 145 -3.16 0.36 2.48
CA ALA A 145 -4.05 0.53 3.64
C ALA A 145 -3.27 0.60 4.96
N TYR A 146 -2.28 -0.27 5.16
CA TYR A 146 -1.43 -0.25 6.36
C TYR A 146 -0.63 1.05 6.46
N SER A 147 -0.15 1.55 5.32
CA SER A 147 0.59 2.80 5.28
C SER A 147 -0.30 4.02 5.56
N ILE A 148 -1.54 4.05 5.03
CA ILE A 148 -2.54 5.08 5.39
C ILE A 148 -2.79 5.06 6.89
N LEU A 149 -3.02 3.88 7.47
CA LEU A 149 -3.38 3.73 8.87
C LEU A 149 -2.23 4.16 9.80
N SER A 150 -1.00 3.73 9.50
CA SER A 150 0.18 4.11 10.27
C SER A 150 0.49 5.61 10.17
N SER A 151 0.37 6.21 8.97
CA SER A 151 0.64 7.65 8.80
C SER A 151 -0.47 8.54 9.38
N ALA A 152 -1.73 8.09 9.34
CA ALA A 152 -2.83 8.75 10.03
C ALA A 152 -2.63 8.70 11.55
N ALA A 153 -2.22 7.55 12.10
CA ALA A 153 -1.89 7.42 13.52
C ALA A 153 -0.75 8.37 13.93
N LEU A 154 0.32 8.46 13.13
CA LEU A 154 1.41 9.40 13.37
C LEU A 154 0.93 10.86 13.41
N ARG A 155 0.01 11.24 12.53
CA ARG A 155 -0.56 12.59 12.50
C ARG A 155 -1.45 12.90 13.70
N ILE A 156 -2.22 11.93 14.19
CA ILE A 156 -3.25 12.13 15.23
C ILE A 156 -2.68 11.96 16.63
N LEU A 157 -1.91 10.90 16.84
CA LEU A 157 -1.41 10.46 18.15
C LEU A 157 0.09 10.74 18.34
N GLY A 158 0.78 11.18 17.29
CA GLY A 158 2.23 11.32 17.29
C GLY A 158 2.96 9.97 17.20
N PHE A 159 4.26 10.02 17.49
CA PHE A 159 5.16 8.88 17.27
C PHE A 159 4.79 7.63 18.08
N TYR A 160 4.38 7.80 19.34
CA TYR A 160 4.00 6.68 20.20
C TYR A 160 2.75 5.95 19.69
N GLY A 161 1.70 6.68 19.31
CA GLY A 161 0.50 6.06 18.75
C GLY A 161 0.72 5.41 17.39
N ALA A 162 1.67 5.91 16.59
CA ALA A 162 2.09 5.25 15.35
C ALA A 162 2.77 3.89 15.62
N ILE A 163 3.60 3.80 16.67
CA ILE A 163 4.23 2.54 17.08
C ILE A 163 3.16 1.55 17.54
N GLU A 164 2.27 1.96 18.44
CA GLU A 164 1.18 1.11 18.94
C GLU A 164 0.30 0.59 17.79
N THR A 165 -0.09 1.48 16.89
CA THR A 165 -0.87 1.14 15.69
C THR A 165 -0.12 0.13 14.81
N SER A 166 1.19 0.33 14.61
CA SER A 166 2.00 -0.57 13.79
C SER A 166 2.15 -1.96 14.42
N ILE A 167 2.30 -2.05 15.75
CA ILE A 167 2.34 -3.33 16.48
C ILE A 167 1.00 -4.07 16.33
N LEU A 168 -0.12 -3.35 16.42
CA LEU A 168 -1.45 -3.94 16.28
C LEU A 168 -1.75 -4.39 14.84
N ILE A 169 -1.33 -3.61 13.84
CA ILE A 169 -1.38 -4.03 12.43
C ILE A 169 -0.59 -5.32 12.23
N LEU A 170 0.67 -5.38 12.70
CA LEU A 170 1.52 -6.57 12.57
C LEU A 170 0.91 -7.79 13.29
N SER A 171 0.33 -7.58 14.46
CA SER A 171 -0.38 -8.62 15.20
C SER A 171 -1.59 -9.14 14.42
N GLY A 172 -2.37 -8.25 13.82
CA GLY A 172 -3.48 -8.60 12.93
C GLY A 172 -3.02 -9.39 11.72
N ILE A 173 -1.91 -8.98 11.08
CA ILE A 173 -1.33 -9.69 9.93
C ILE A 173 -0.93 -11.11 10.34
N ALA A 174 -0.30 -11.28 11.49
CA ALA A 174 0.10 -12.59 11.99
C ALA A 174 -1.12 -13.50 12.23
N VAL A 175 -2.23 -12.97 12.74
CA VAL A 175 -3.48 -13.71 12.92
C VAL A 175 -4.10 -14.06 11.57
N THR A 176 -4.21 -13.09 10.65
CA THR A 176 -4.70 -13.34 9.28
C THR A 176 -3.87 -14.41 8.59
N PHE A 177 -2.55 -14.38 8.71
CA PHE A 177 -1.66 -15.39 8.13
C PHE A 177 -1.95 -16.80 8.68
N LYS A 178 -2.16 -16.92 10.00
CA LYS A 178 -2.56 -18.19 10.62
C LYS A 178 -3.94 -18.66 10.11
N MET A 179 -4.90 -17.75 9.94
CA MET A 179 -6.22 -18.07 9.40
C MET A 179 -6.15 -18.51 7.94
N THR A 180 -5.37 -17.81 7.11
CA THR A 180 -5.13 -18.19 5.70
C THR A 180 -4.48 -19.57 5.62
N LYS A 181 -3.53 -19.90 6.51
CA LYS A 181 -2.94 -21.24 6.56
C LYS A 181 -3.96 -22.33 6.93
N SER A 182 -4.94 -22.01 7.76
CA SER A 182 -5.96 -22.97 8.22
C SER A 182 -7.16 -23.10 7.27
N ARG A 183 -7.57 -22.03 6.60
CA ARG A 183 -8.79 -21.97 5.76
C ARG A 183 -8.50 -21.83 4.27
N GLY A 184 -7.22 -21.80 3.88
CA GLY A 184 -6.76 -21.54 2.51
C GLY A 184 -6.89 -20.07 2.06
N LYS A 185 -7.80 -19.32 2.67
CA LYS A 185 -8.15 -17.94 2.31
C LYS A 185 -8.71 -17.18 3.51
N ALA A 186 -8.33 -15.92 3.65
CA ALA A 186 -8.87 -14.99 4.65
C ALA A 186 -8.78 -13.54 4.13
N PRO A 187 -9.65 -12.62 4.59
CA PRO A 187 -9.54 -11.20 4.29
C PRO A 187 -8.23 -10.63 4.81
N GLY A 188 -7.45 -10.03 3.91
CA GLY A 188 -6.14 -9.45 4.21
C GLY A 188 -6.25 -8.26 5.14
N LEU A 189 -7.26 -7.41 4.95
CA LEU A 189 -7.40 -6.12 5.60
C LEU A 189 -8.18 -6.16 6.91
N LEU A 190 -9.13 -7.09 7.05
CA LEU A 190 -10.11 -7.07 8.14
C LEU A 190 -9.46 -7.00 9.53
N LEU A 191 -8.62 -7.97 9.88
CA LEU A 191 -8.01 -8.00 11.21
C LEU A 191 -6.94 -6.91 11.40
N PRO A 192 -6.00 -6.69 10.46
CA PRO A 192 -4.96 -5.67 10.64
C PRO A 192 -5.52 -4.24 10.73
N VAL A 193 -6.50 -3.90 9.89
CA VAL A 193 -7.13 -2.57 9.92
C VAL A 193 -7.98 -2.39 11.17
N SER A 194 -8.78 -3.40 11.54
CA SER A 194 -9.61 -3.32 12.75
C SER A 194 -8.76 -3.13 14.01
N LEU A 195 -7.68 -3.90 14.16
CA LEU A 195 -6.77 -3.77 15.30
C LEU A 195 -6.00 -2.44 15.26
N GLY A 196 -5.49 -2.04 14.09
CA GLY A 196 -4.76 -0.78 13.95
C GLY A 196 -5.62 0.48 14.10
N LEU A 197 -6.95 0.39 13.94
CA LEU A 197 -7.87 1.50 14.21
C LEU A 197 -8.09 1.75 15.71
N ILE A 198 -7.84 0.74 16.57
CA ILE A 198 -8.12 0.84 18.01
C ILE A 198 -7.42 2.06 18.65
N PRO A 199 -6.10 2.27 18.49
CA PRO A 199 -5.44 3.43 19.10
C PRO A 199 -6.00 4.76 18.58
N ILE A 200 -6.32 4.84 17.29
CA ILE A 200 -6.86 6.05 16.67
C ILE A 200 -8.23 6.40 17.24
N LEU A 201 -9.11 5.41 17.42
CA LEU A 201 -10.44 5.60 18.01
C LEU A 201 -10.34 6.03 19.49
N PHE A 202 -9.43 5.42 20.26
CA PHE A 202 -9.17 5.84 21.64
C PHE A 202 -8.59 7.26 21.72
N GLY A 203 -7.73 7.64 20.77
CA GLY A 203 -7.22 9.00 20.66
C GLY A 203 -8.32 10.03 20.43
N LEU A 204 -9.22 9.75 19.49
CA LEU A 204 -10.35 10.61 19.14
C LEU A 204 -11.35 10.78 20.29
N LEU A 205 -11.54 9.76 21.14
CA LEU A 205 -12.41 9.84 22.31
C LEU A 205 -11.83 10.69 23.45
N ARG A 206 -10.51 10.94 23.45
CA ARG A 206 -9.82 11.73 24.48
C ARG A 206 -9.65 13.20 24.12
N THR A 207 -9.84 13.57 22.86
CA THR A 207 -9.78 14.95 22.33
C THR A 207 -11.16 15.59 22.30
#